data_AF-A0AAD5PLQ4-F1
#
_entry.id   AF-A0AAD5PLQ4-F1
#
_cell.length_a   1.000
_cell.length_b   1.000
_cell.length_c   1.000
_cell.angle_alpha   90.00
_cell.angle_beta   90.00
_cell.angle_gamma   90.00
#
_symmetry.space_group_name_H-M   'P 1'
#
loop_
_entity.id
_entity.type
_entity.pdbx_description
1 polymer ?
#
loop_
_entity_poly.entity_id
_entity_poly.type
_entity_poly.pdbx_seq_one_letter_code
_entity_poly.pdbx_strand_id
1 'polypeptide(L)'
;MNRRENLKLLFTGSIASGLLLTNCKPENGTPETPLLSGGTLGGRDPEETARDQRLLSETFFTEEERKKLSVLVDIIMPKDAESPAATEVGVVDFMEFIMKDQPNYQTPMRGGLMWLDYEADEKFTKKFTELSQDQVIQIVDEVAWPDKAKLNIVEL
;
A
#
# COMPACT_ATOMS: atom_id res chain seq x y z
N MET A 1 -18.79 -31.15 36.99
CA MET A 1 -19.23 -29.80 36.60
C MET A 1 -20.18 -29.92 35.40
N ASN A 2 -21.42 -29.46 35.51
CA ASN A 2 -22.45 -29.68 34.49
C ASN A 2 -22.35 -28.64 33.37
N ARG A 3 -22.00 -29.08 32.16
CA ARG A 3 -21.84 -28.21 30.97
C ARG A 3 -23.07 -27.35 30.65
N ARG A 4 -24.28 -27.81 30.98
CA ARG A 4 -25.52 -27.05 30.77
C ARG A 4 -25.66 -25.85 31.71
N GLU A 5 -25.10 -25.94 32.92
CA GLU A 5 -25.17 -24.87 33.92
C GLU A 5 -24.22 -23.72 33.54
N ASN A 6 -23.02 -24.04 33.04
CA ASN A 6 -22.06 -23.04 32.56
C ASN A 6 -22.57 -22.29 31.31
N LEU A 7 -23.28 -22.98 30.41
CA LEU A 7 -23.91 -22.36 29.24
C LEU A 7 -25.05 -21.41 29.62
N LYS A 8 -25.85 -21.76 30.62
CA LYS A 8 -26.87 -20.86 31.16
C LYS A 8 -26.23 -19.60 31.76
N LEU A 9 -25.16 -19.76 32.54
CA LEU A 9 -24.44 -18.65 33.17
C LEU A 9 -23.86 -17.65 32.15
N LEU A 10 -23.25 -18.17 31.07
CA LEU A 10 -22.77 -17.34 29.96
C LEU A 10 -23.91 -16.56 29.28
N PHE A 11 -25.06 -17.21 29.07
CA PHE A 11 -26.21 -16.58 28.42
C PHE A 11 -26.98 -15.60 29.32
N THR A 12 -26.93 -15.77 30.65
CA THR A 12 -27.54 -14.81 31.58
C THR A 12 -26.66 -13.58 31.84
N GLY A 13 -25.34 -13.70 31.62
CA GLY A 13 -24.41 -12.58 31.78
C GLY A 13 -24.45 -11.52 30.67
N SER A 14 -24.91 -11.85 29.46
CA SER A 14 -24.89 -10.95 28.30
C SER A 14 -25.94 -9.82 28.34
N ILE A 15 -26.98 -9.95 29.17
CA ILE A 15 -28.06 -8.95 29.25
C ILE A 15 -27.63 -7.74 30.11
N ALA A 16 -26.66 -7.90 31.01
CA ALA A 16 -26.19 -6.80 31.87
C ALA A 16 -25.23 -5.84 31.16
N SER A 17 -24.54 -6.26 30.10
CA SER A 17 -23.54 -5.45 29.40
C SER A 17 -24.13 -4.49 28.35
N GLY A 18 -25.39 -4.67 27.97
CA GLY A 18 -26.03 -3.88 26.90
C GLY A 18 -26.27 -2.40 27.25
N LEU A 19 -26.30 -2.04 28.53
CA LEU A 19 -26.59 -0.66 28.97
C LEU A 19 -25.33 0.22 29.12
N LEU A 20 -24.13 -0.36 29.04
CA LEU A 20 -22.86 0.39 29.16
C LEU A 20 -22.24 0.79 27.81
N LEU A 21 -22.78 0.29 26.69
CA LEU A 21 -22.24 0.54 25.34
C LEU A 21 -22.96 1.63 24.55
N THR A 22 -23.79 2.46 25.19
CA THR A 22 -24.54 3.54 24.50
C THR A 22 -23.75 4.83 24.27
N ASN A 23 -22.41 4.82 24.38
CA ASN A 23 -21.58 6.03 24.16
C ASN A 23 -20.76 6.02 22.86
N CYS A 24 -21.08 5.17 21.88
CA CYS A 24 -20.59 5.37 20.51
C CYS A 24 -21.49 6.39 19.79
N LYS A 25 -21.13 7.66 19.93
CA LYS A 25 -21.61 8.74 19.07
C LYS A 25 -20.77 8.71 17.78
N PRO A 26 -21.34 8.63 16.57
CA PRO A 26 -20.55 8.78 15.36
C PRO A 26 -20.35 10.28 15.14
N GLU A 27 -19.18 10.79 15.51
CA GLU A 27 -18.75 12.11 15.03
C GLU A 27 -18.17 11.94 13.64
N ASN A 28 -18.83 12.57 12.67
CA ASN A 28 -18.34 12.71 11.31
C ASN A 28 -17.07 13.54 11.33
N GLY A 29 -15.94 12.87 11.14
CA GLY A 29 -14.66 13.45 10.85
C GLY A 29 -13.73 12.30 10.52
N THR A 30 -13.27 12.20 9.28
CA THR A 30 -12.10 11.39 8.94
C THR A 30 -11.00 11.79 9.92
N PRO A 31 -10.57 10.93 10.86
CA PRO A 31 -9.43 11.27 11.66
C PRO A 31 -8.24 11.30 10.70
N GLU A 32 -7.71 12.50 10.45
CA GLU A 32 -6.37 12.72 9.92
C GLU A 32 -5.37 12.18 10.95
N THR A 33 -5.36 10.87 11.10
CA THR A 33 -4.27 10.17 11.77
C THR A 33 -3.16 10.21 10.74
N PRO A 34 -1.99 10.80 11.04
CA PRO A 34 -0.86 10.70 10.13
C PRO A 34 -0.61 9.20 9.94
N LEU A 35 -0.84 8.70 8.72
CA LEU A 35 -0.77 7.28 8.38
C LEU A 35 0.59 6.65 8.72
N LEU A 36 1.59 7.46 9.08
CA LEU A 36 2.98 7.09 9.29
C LEU A 36 3.59 7.71 10.56
N SER A 37 2.79 8.10 11.57
CA SER A 37 3.36 8.40 12.90
C SER A 37 3.68 7.07 13.60
N GLY A 38 4.88 6.56 13.31
CA GLY A 38 5.37 5.23 13.65
C GLY A 38 5.10 4.79 15.09
N GLY A 39 4.19 3.82 15.22
CA GLY A 39 3.95 3.08 16.45
C GLY A 39 2.48 2.65 16.53
N THR A 40 2.19 1.37 16.38
CA THR A 40 0.88 0.84 16.78
C THR A 40 0.67 1.12 18.27
N LEU A 41 -0.43 1.80 18.61
CA LEU A 41 -0.75 2.18 19.98
C LEU A 41 -0.98 0.94 20.87
N GLY A 42 0.03 0.63 21.70
CA GLY A 42 -0.04 -0.34 22.79
C GLY A 42 0.05 -1.81 22.38
N GLY A 43 0.70 -2.63 23.22
CA GLY A 43 0.65 -4.09 23.13
C GLY A 43 1.75 -4.78 22.31
N ARG A 44 2.74 -4.05 21.78
CA ARG A 44 3.91 -4.65 21.12
C ARG A 44 4.97 -5.10 22.11
N ASP A 45 5.65 -6.21 21.80
CA ASP A 45 6.86 -6.62 22.51
C ASP A 45 8.03 -5.65 22.16
N PRO A 46 9.04 -5.48 23.05
CA PRO A 46 10.24 -4.71 22.72
C PRO A 46 10.93 -5.14 21.41
N GLU A 47 10.94 -6.43 21.06
CA GLU A 47 11.51 -6.91 19.80
C GLU A 47 10.75 -6.39 18.59
N GLU A 48 9.42 -6.44 18.62
CA GLU A 48 8.55 -5.94 17.56
C GLU A 48 8.71 -4.43 17.38
N THR A 49 8.79 -3.70 18.48
CA THR A 49 9.01 -2.25 18.47
C THR A 49 10.35 -1.91 17.81
N ALA A 50 11.41 -2.64 18.15
CA ALA A 50 12.73 -2.45 17.53
C ALA A 50 12.74 -2.80 16.03
N ARG A 51 11.98 -3.83 15.61
CA ARG A 51 11.79 -4.16 14.19
C ARG A 51 11.08 -3.04 13.45
N ASP A 52 9.97 -2.54 13.97
CA ASP A 52 9.18 -1.46 13.38
C ASP A 52 10.04 -0.19 13.24
N GLN A 53 10.78 0.18 14.29
CA GLN A 53 11.69 1.33 14.26
C GLN A 53 12.78 1.19 13.18
N ARG A 54 13.35 -0.02 13.02
CA ARG A 54 14.33 -0.27 11.96
C ARG A 54 13.72 -0.07 10.57
N LEU A 55 12.56 -0.68 10.29
CA LEU A 55 11.87 -0.54 9.01
C LEU A 55 11.49 0.91 8.68
N LEU A 56 11.08 1.69 9.68
CA LEU A 56 10.75 3.10 9.53
C LEU A 56 11.98 4.00 9.33
N SER A 57 13.16 3.57 9.79
CA SER A 57 14.42 4.33 9.64
C SER A 57 15.14 4.12 8.32
N GLU A 58 14.85 3.02 7.62
CA GLU A 58 15.45 2.68 6.34
C GLU A 58 14.75 3.37 5.17
N THR A 59 15.49 3.62 4.09
CA THR A 59 14.96 4.12 2.81
C THR A 59 15.35 3.15 1.70
N PHE A 60 14.36 2.69 0.93
CA PHE A 60 14.55 1.77 -0.18
C PHE A 60 14.51 2.48 -1.54
N PHE A 61 13.46 3.24 -1.83
CA PHE A 61 13.32 3.96 -3.10
C PHE A 61 14.10 5.27 -3.09
N THR A 62 14.78 5.53 -4.20
CA THR A 62 15.31 6.85 -4.54
C THR A 62 14.19 7.82 -4.90
N GLU A 63 14.46 9.12 -4.88
CA GLU A 63 13.49 10.14 -5.27
C GLU A 63 12.98 9.95 -6.71
N GLU A 64 13.86 9.54 -7.63
CA GLU A 64 13.49 9.27 -9.03
C GLU A 64 12.60 8.02 -9.17
N GLU A 65 12.89 6.95 -8.42
CA GLU A 65 12.01 5.77 -8.36
C GLU A 65 10.63 6.12 -7.80
N ARG A 66 10.57 6.97 -6.76
CA ARG A 66 9.29 7.44 -6.21
C ARG A 66 8.49 8.25 -7.22
N LYS A 67 9.13 9.11 -8.03
CA LYS A 67 8.45 9.84 -9.12
C LYS A 67 7.84 8.89 -10.15
N LYS A 68 8.58 7.86 -10.57
CA LYS A 68 8.07 6.82 -11.49
C LYS A 68 6.87 6.10 -10.89
N LEU A 69 6.97 5.67 -9.63
CA LEU A 69 5.88 5.01 -8.92
C LEU A 69 4.63 5.88 -8.81
N SER A 70 4.77 7.16 -8.44
CA SER A 70 3.65 8.11 -8.38
C SER A 70 2.86 8.16 -9.69
N VAL A 71 3.55 8.23 -10.83
CA VAL A 71 2.91 8.20 -12.15
C VAL A 71 2.13 6.91 -12.36
N LEU A 72 2.74 5.75 -12.06
CA LEU A 72 2.09 4.45 -12.28
C LEU A 72 0.86 4.23 -11.38
N VAL A 73 0.98 4.53 -10.08
CA VAL A 73 -0.12 4.26 -9.15
C VAL A 73 -1.32 5.16 -9.43
N ASP A 74 -1.11 6.40 -9.87
CA ASP A 74 -2.18 7.31 -10.26
C ASP A 74 -2.80 6.95 -11.62
N ILE A 75 -2.08 6.24 -12.49
CA ILE A 75 -2.67 5.63 -13.70
C ILE A 75 -3.59 4.47 -13.32
N ILE A 76 -3.17 3.63 -12.37
CA ILE A 76 -3.95 2.46 -11.92
C ILE A 76 -5.20 2.89 -11.14
N MET A 77 -5.05 3.89 -10.26
CA MET A 77 -6.13 4.43 -9.43
C MET A 77 -6.09 5.96 -9.47
N PRO A 78 -6.63 6.57 -10.53
CA PRO A 78 -6.72 8.01 -10.65
C PRO A 78 -7.75 8.57 -9.67
N LYS A 79 -7.64 9.87 -9.41
CA LYS A 79 -8.68 10.61 -8.69
C LYS A 79 -9.97 10.61 -9.50
N ASP A 80 -11.10 10.38 -8.82
CA ASP A 80 -12.43 10.51 -9.39
C ASP A 80 -13.37 11.29 -8.47
N ALA A 81 -14.68 11.21 -8.71
CA ALA A 81 -15.67 11.93 -7.90
C ALA A 81 -15.84 11.38 -6.47
N GLU A 82 -15.48 10.12 -6.23
CA GLU A 82 -15.70 9.42 -4.97
C GLU A 82 -14.39 9.17 -4.21
N SER A 83 -13.28 9.02 -4.92
CA SER A 83 -12.00 8.56 -4.40
C SER A 83 -10.86 9.53 -4.72
N PRO A 84 -9.96 9.80 -3.76
CA PRO A 84 -8.69 10.49 -4.03
C PRO A 84 -7.76 9.63 -4.89
N ALA A 85 -6.73 10.25 -5.50
CA ALA A 85 -5.70 9.50 -6.22
C ALA A 85 -4.90 8.58 -5.27
N ALA A 86 -4.28 7.52 -5.80
CA ALA A 86 -3.42 6.63 -5.01
C ALA A 86 -2.28 7.38 -4.30
N THR A 87 -1.69 8.39 -4.93
CA THR A 87 -0.65 9.22 -4.30
C THR A 87 -1.17 10.05 -3.13
N GLU A 88 -2.44 10.48 -3.17
CA GLU A 88 -3.07 11.27 -2.10
C GLU A 88 -3.35 10.44 -0.83
N VAL A 89 -3.37 9.10 -0.94
CA VAL A 89 -3.61 8.18 0.20
C VAL A 89 -2.37 7.38 0.63
N GLY A 90 -1.18 7.77 0.17
CA GLY A 90 0.08 7.22 0.66
C GLY A 90 0.44 5.84 0.11
N VAL A 91 -0.08 5.44 -1.06
CA VAL A 91 0.24 4.13 -1.66
C VAL A 91 1.74 3.97 -1.90
N VAL A 92 2.43 5.01 -2.36
CA VAL A 92 3.90 4.95 -2.60
C VAL A 92 4.67 4.74 -1.30
N ASP A 93 4.20 5.32 -0.18
CA ASP A 93 4.81 5.10 1.14
C ASP A 93 4.54 3.70 1.68
N PHE A 94 3.36 3.16 1.39
CA PHE A 94 3.05 1.77 1.71
C PHE A 94 3.94 0.82 0.89
N MET A 95 4.13 1.07 -0.40
CA MET A 95 5.05 0.28 -1.24
C MET A 95 6.49 0.34 -0.71
N GLU A 96 6.96 1.52 -0.30
CA GLU A 96 8.27 1.73 0.34
C GLU A 96 8.39 0.87 1.60
N PHE A 97 7.37 0.85 2.46
CA PHE A 97 7.31 -0.02 3.63
C PHE A 97 7.37 -1.51 3.26
N ILE A 98 6.58 -1.95 2.26
CA ILE A 98 6.56 -3.35 1.82
C ILE A 98 7.90 -3.79 1.26
N MET A 99 8.63 -2.93 0.53
CA MET A 99 9.97 -3.28 0.05
C MET A 99 10.94 -3.51 1.20
N LYS A 100 10.76 -2.85 2.35
CA LYS A 100 11.59 -3.04 3.54
C LYS A 100 11.17 -4.24 4.38
N ASP A 101 9.86 -4.46 4.55
CA ASP A 101 9.32 -5.58 5.33
C ASP A 101 9.39 -6.92 4.58
N GLN A 102 9.32 -6.91 3.24
CA GLN A 102 9.35 -8.09 2.38
C GLN A 102 10.45 -7.95 1.30
N PRO A 103 11.73 -8.15 1.67
CA PRO A 103 12.87 -7.91 0.77
C PRO A 103 12.88 -8.73 -0.53
N ASN A 104 12.18 -9.87 -0.57
CA ASN A 104 12.08 -10.72 -1.76
C ASN A 104 11.45 -10.01 -2.96
N TYR A 105 10.69 -8.93 -2.74
CA TYR A 105 10.09 -8.15 -3.82
C TYR A 105 11.01 -7.03 -4.35
N GLN A 106 12.14 -6.73 -3.69
CA GLN A 106 12.99 -5.60 -4.05
C GLN A 106 13.61 -5.74 -5.45
N THR A 107 14.12 -6.93 -5.78
CA THR A 107 14.74 -7.21 -7.07
C THR A 107 13.76 -7.06 -8.24
N PRO A 108 12.60 -7.76 -8.25
CA PRO A 108 11.63 -7.59 -9.34
C PRO A 108 11.07 -6.16 -9.41
N MET A 109 10.87 -5.49 -8.26
CA MET A 109 10.43 -4.09 -8.24
C MET A 109 11.41 -3.16 -8.98
N ARG A 110 12.71 -3.24 -8.67
CA ARG A 110 13.71 -2.42 -9.38
C ARG A 110 13.87 -2.85 -10.84
N GLY A 111 13.73 -4.14 -11.14
CA GLY A 111 13.70 -4.65 -12.51
C GLY A 111 12.61 -3.97 -13.35
N GLY A 112 11.38 -3.92 -12.83
CA GLY A 112 10.27 -3.22 -13.49
C GLY A 112 10.50 -1.72 -13.64
N LEU A 113 11.02 -1.05 -12.61
CA LEU A 113 11.33 0.39 -12.68
C LEU A 113 12.47 0.72 -13.66
N MET A 114 13.43 -0.18 -13.85
CA MET A 114 14.48 -0.05 -14.86
C MET A 114 13.93 -0.30 -16.27
N TRP A 115 13.06 -1.29 -16.41
CA TRP A 115 12.40 -1.59 -17.69
C TRP A 115 11.61 -0.38 -18.23
N LEU A 116 10.94 0.37 -17.36
CA LEU A 116 10.24 1.61 -17.76
C LEU A 116 11.17 2.66 -18.37
N ASP A 117 12.36 2.87 -17.78
CA ASP A 117 13.34 3.81 -18.31
C ASP A 117 13.94 3.30 -19.64
N TYR A 118 14.16 1.99 -19.75
CA TYR A 118 14.62 1.38 -21.00
C TYR A 118 13.62 1.56 -22.14
N GLU A 119 12.34 1.24 -21.94
CA GLU A 119 11.31 1.42 -22.97
C GLU A 119 11.08 2.89 -23.34
N ALA A 120 11.21 3.80 -22.36
CA ALA A 120 11.12 5.23 -22.60
C ALA A 120 12.27 5.73 -23.49
N ASP A 121 13.50 5.27 -23.24
CA ASP A 121 14.67 5.61 -24.04
C ASP A 121 14.59 5.02 -25.45
N GLU A 122 14.23 3.74 -25.57
CA GLU A 122 14.12 3.05 -26.86
C GLU A 122 13.06 3.65 -27.78
N LYS A 123 11.89 4.04 -27.25
CA LYS A 123 10.79 4.57 -28.07
C LYS A 123 10.88 6.07 -28.29
N PHE A 124 11.41 6.82 -27.32
CA PHE A 124 11.28 8.27 -27.29
C PHE A 124 12.58 9.03 -26.97
N THR A 125 13.67 8.31 -26.66
CA THR A 125 14.99 8.89 -26.29
C THR A 125 14.87 9.87 -25.13
N LYS A 126 14.09 9.49 -24.12
CA LYS A 126 13.77 10.28 -22.92
C LYS A 126 13.68 9.37 -21.70
N LYS A 127 13.87 9.95 -20.51
CA LYS A 127 13.53 9.26 -19.27
C LYS A 127 12.02 9.06 -19.16
N PHE A 128 11.59 8.02 -18.46
CA PHE A 128 10.16 7.74 -18.26
C PHE A 128 9.42 8.93 -17.62
N THR A 129 10.04 9.62 -16.68
CA THR A 129 9.47 10.79 -15.98
C THR A 129 9.38 12.06 -16.84
N GLU A 130 9.96 12.06 -18.05
CA GLU A 130 9.94 13.18 -18.99
C GLU A 130 8.97 12.96 -20.17
N LEU A 131 8.28 11.82 -20.17
CA LEU A 131 7.30 11.46 -21.19
C LEU A 131 5.99 12.24 -21.05
N SER A 132 5.30 12.46 -22.16
CA SER A 132 3.91 12.92 -22.11
C SER A 132 2.99 11.81 -21.62
N GLN A 133 1.78 12.16 -21.16
CA GLN A 133 0.79 11.18 -20.71
C GLN A 133 0.51 10.10 -21.77
N ASP A 134 0.32 10.49 -23.03
CA ASP A 134 0.08 9.54 -24.12
C ASP A 134 1.28 8.58 -24.33
N GLN A 135 2.51 9.07 -24.17
CA GLN A 135 3.72 8.25 -24.28
C GLN A 135 3.85 7.27 -23.10
N VAL A 136 3.50 7.71 -21.89
CA VAL A 136 3.46 6.85 -20.70
C VAL A 136 2.45 5.71 -20.90
N ILE A 137 1.22 6.03 -21.33
CA ILE A 137 0.17 5.02 -21.56
C ILE A 137 0.60 4.01 -22.62
N GLN A 138 1.28 4.44 -23.68
CA GLN A 138 1.82 3.51 -24.69
C GLN A 138 2.76 2.46 -24.11
N ILE A 139 3.64 2.83 -23.17
CA ILE A 139 4.54 1.89 -22.51
C ILE A 139 3.76 1.00 -21.52
N VAL A 140 2.89 1.59 -20.70
CA VAL A 140 2.13 0.86 -19.66
C VAL A 140 1.20 -0.18 -20.30
N ASP A 141 0.56 0.13 -21.42
CA ASP A 141 -0.34 -0.79 -22.14
C ASP A 141 0.37 -2.05 -22.65
N GLU A 142 1.69 -2.04 -22.81
CA GLU A 142 2.46 -3.24 -23.20
C GLU A 142 2.45 -4.33 -22.11
N VAL A 143 2.22 -3.93 -20.85
CA VAL A 143 2.30 -4.81 -19.67
C VAL A 143 1.03 -4.86 -18.84
N ALA A 144 0.07 -3.96 -19.07
CA ALA A 144 -1.17 -3.88 -18.31
C ALA A 144 -2.07 -5.12 -18.44
N TRP A 145 -1.93 -5.89 -19.54
CA TRP A 145 -2.83 -6.99 -19.88
C TRP A 145 -2.05 -8.30 -20.09
N PRO A 146 -1.99 -9.19 -19.09
CA PRO A 146 -1.22 -10.43 -19.17
C PRO A 146 -1.54 -11.29 -20.40
N ASP A 147 -2.81 -11.36 -20.80
CA ASP A 147 -3.26 -12.16 -21.95
C ASP A 147 -2.82 -11.59 -23.32
N LYS A 148 -2.39 -10.31 -23.35
CA LYS A 148 -1.99 -9.60 -24.56
C LYS A 148 -0.50 -9.21 -24.56
N ALA A 149 0.16 -9.34 -23.41
CA ALA A 149 1.56 -9.03 -23.25
C ALA A 149 2.39 -9.95 -24.15
N LYS A 150 3.40 -9.37 -24.82
CA LYS A 150 4.30 -10.16 -25.67
C LYS A 150 5.13 -11.08 -24.78
N LEU A 151 5.35 -12.32 -25.22
CA LEU A 151 6.04 -13.38 -24.45
C LEU A 151 7.42 -12.98 -23.89
N ASN A 152 8.10 -12.03 -24.53
CA ASN A 152 9.40 -11.51 -24.10
C ASN A 152 9.33 -10.60 -22.85
N ILE A 153 8.14 -10.32 -22.32
CA ILE A 153 7.92 -9.46 -21.15
C ILE A 153 7.68 -10.30 -19.87
N VAL A 154 7.27 -11.57 -20.00
CA VAL A 154 6.67 -12.36 -18.91
C VAL A 154 7.70 -13.08 -18.01
N GLU A 155 9.00 -12.99 -18.30
CA GLU A 155 10.06 -13.71 -17.55
C GLU A 155 10.88 -12.86 -16.57
N LEU A 156 10.39 -11.67 -16.16
CA LEU A 156 11.07 -10.79 -15.18
C LEU A 156 10.58 -11.00 -13.73
#